data_AF-A0A1Q8U282-F1
#
_entry.id   AF-A0A1Q8U282-F1
#
_cell.length_a   1.000
_cell.length_b   1.000
_cell.length_c   1.000
_cell.angle_alpha   90.00
_cell.angle_beta   90.00
_cell.angle_gamma   90.00
#
_symmetry.space_group_name_H-M   'P 1'
#
loop_
_entity.id
_entity.type
_entity.pdbx_description
1 polymer ?
#
loop_
_entity_poly.entity_id
_entity_poly.type
_entity_poly.pdbx_seq_one_letter_code
_entity_poly.pdbx_strand_id
1 'polypeptide(L)' 'MLTTDVAMRVDPDYARICRRFLDRPDEFADAFARAWFKLTHRDMGPGARYLGPEVPAEHLLWQDP' A
#
# COMPACT_ATOMS: atom_id res chain seq x y z
N MET A 1 -1.37 -22.56 -0.48
CA MET A 1 -1.61 -21.28 -1.18
C MET A 1 -3.02 -21.29 -1.71
N LEU A 2 -3.74 -20.20 -1.54
CA LEU A 2 -5.05 -19.99 -2.17
C LEU A 2 -4.87 -19.70 -3.66
N THR A 3 -5.95 -19.86 -4.44
CA THR A 3 -5.96 -19.50 -5.87
C THR A 3 -5.54 -18.04 -6.09
N THR A 4 -5.94 -17.14 -5.19
CA THR A 4 -5.55 -15.72 -5.22
C THR A 4 -4.06 -15.52 -5.00
N ASP A 5 -3.43 -16.32 -4.14
CA ASP A 5 -1.98 -16.21 -3.92
C ASP A 5 -1.21 -16.76 -5.13
N VAL A 6 -1.71 -17.84 -5.74
CA VAL A 6 -1.11 -18.41 -6.96
C VAL A 6 -1.24 -17.43 -8.12
N ALA A 7 -2.37 -16.72 -8.22
CA ALA A 7 -2.60 -15.69 -9.24
C ALA A 7 -1.48 -14.64 -9.26
N MET A 8 -0.99 -14.21 -8.08
CA MET A 8 0.12 -13.25 -7.96
C MET A 8 1.44 -13.76 -8.56
N ARG A 9 1.64 -15.08 -8.63
CA ARG A 9 2.85 -15.70 -9.20
C ARG A 9 2.73 -15.98 -10.70
N VAL A 10 1.53 -16.27 -11.20
CA VAL A 10 1.31 -16.73 -12.58
C VAL A 10 0.94 -15.62 -13.54
N ASP A 11 0.23 -14.59 -13.07
CA ASP A 11 -0.07 -13.41 -13.88
C ASP A 11 1.23 -12.64 -14.21
N PRO A 12 1.51 -12.29 -15.49
CA PRO A 12 2.78 -11.67 -15.87
C PRO A 12 3.09 -10.35 -15.16
N ASP A 13 2.07 -9.53 -14.92
CA ASP A 13 2.23 -8.21 -14.30
C ASP A 13 2.45 -8.33 -12.79
N TYR A 14 1.61 -9.11 -12.11
CA TYR A 14 1.81 -9.37 -10.68
C TYR A 14 3.11 -10.13 -10.42
N ALA A 15 3.48 -11.11 -11.26
CA ALA A 15 4.71 -11.87 -11.10
C ALA A 15 5.95 -10.98 -11.17
N ARG A 16 5.95 -9.97 -12.05
CA ARG A 16 7.03 -8.98 -12.15
C ARG A 16 7.15 -8.15 -10.87
N ILE A 17 6.01 -7.76 -10.28
CA ILE A 17 5.99 -7.01 -9.01
C ILE A 17 6.46 -7.90 -7.84
N CYS A 18 5.93 -9.12 -7.74
CA CYS A 18 6.30 -10.07 -6.68
C CYS A 18 7.79 -10.44 -6.72
N ARG A 19 8.36 -10.65 -7.91
CA ARG A 19 9.82 -10.89 -8.06
C ARG A 19 10.64 -9.70 -7.58
N ARG A 20 10.24 -8.48 -7.95
CA ARG A 20 10.91 -7.25 -7.47
C ARG A 20 10.87 -7.15 -5.95
N PHE A 21 9.73 -7.44 -5.33
CA PHE A 21 9.59 -7.41 -3.86
C PHE A 21 10.34 -8.54 -3.15
N LEU A 22 10.51 -9.70 -3.80
CA LEU A 22 11.37 -10.76 -3.30
C LEU A 22 12.85 -10.31 -3.29
N ASP A 23 13.31 -9.66 -4.37
CA ASP A 23 14.68 -9.17 -4.49
C ASP A 23 14.95 -7.90 -3.66
N ARG A 24 13.89 -7.16 -3.28
CA ARG A 24 13.95 -5.89 -2.55
C ARG A 24 12.90 -5.82 -1.44
N PRO A 25 13.14 -6.47 -0.29
CA PRO A 25 12.18 -6.56 0.80
C PRO A 25 11.84 -5.22 1.45
N ASP A 26 12.75 -4.25 1.40
CA ASP A 26 12.58 -2.88 1.89
C ASP A 26 11.55 -2.11 1.05
N GLU A 27 11.59 -2.24 -0.28
CA GLU A 27 10.57 -1.67 -1.16
C GLU A 27 9.19 -2.29 -0.91
N PHE A 28 9.14 -3.60 -0.60
CA PHE A 28 7.89 -4.26 -0.22
C PHE A 28 7.34 -3.70 1.09
N ALA A 29 8.19 -3.53 2.11
CA ALA A 29 7.79 -3.01 3.41
C ALA A 29 7.20 -1.59 3.30
N ASP A 30 7.86 -0.68 2.57
CA ASP A 30 7.36 0.68 2.33
C ASP A 30 6.03 0.66 1.55
N ALA A 31 5.98 -0.10 0.45
CA ALA A 31 4.78 -0.17 -0.39
C ALA A 31 3.58 -0.74 0.39
N PHE A 32 3.79 -1.79 1.18
CA PHE A 32 2.74 -2.38 2.01
C PHE A 32 2.27 -1.42 3.10
N ALA A 33 3.18 -0.76 3.81
CA ALA A 33 2.82 0.22 4.85
C ALA A 33 1.97 1.36 4.28
N ARG A 34 2.37 1.92 3.13
CA ARG A 34 1.61 2.98 2.43
C ARG A 34 0.26 2.49 1.91
N ALA A 35 0.20 1.28 1.34
CA ALA A 35 -1.05 0.69 0.85
C ALA A 35 -2.01 0.38 2.00
N TRP A 36 -1.51 -0.11 3.14
CA TRP A 36 -2.29 -0.38 4.33
C TRP A 36 -2.86 0.91 4.94
N PHE A 37 -2.02 1.94 5.11
CA PHE A 37 -2.49 3.24 5.60
C PHE A 37 -3.58 3.82 4.69
N LYS A 38 -3.39 3.77 3.37
CA LYS A 38 -4.43 4.17 2.41
C LYS A 38 -5.70 3.34 2.55
N LEU A 39 -5.60 2.01 2.67
CA LEU A 39 -6.77 1.13 2.79
C LEU A 39 -7.67 1.54 3.96
N THR A 40 -7.07 1.88 5.11
CA THR A 40 -7.79 2.17 6.35
C THR A 40 -8.21 3.64 6.51
N HIS A 41 -7.80 4.53 5.62
CA HIS A 41 -8.09 5.97 5.71
C HIS A 41 -8.70 6.59 4.45
N ARG A 42 -8.75 5.87 3.32
CA ARG A 42 -9.24 6.41 2.03
C ARG A 42 -10.68 6.90 2.03
N ASP A 43 -11.50 6.47 2.97
CA ASP A 43 -12.90 6.88 3.14
C ASP A 43 -13.10 7.97 4.22
N MET A 44 -12.02 8.40 4.88
CA MET A 44 -12.07 9.47 5.89
C MET A 44 -12.11 10.89 5.30
N GLY A 45 -11.94 11.04 3.99
CA GLY A 45 -11.89 12.35 3.31
C GLY A 45 -10.56 13.09 3.51
N PRO A 46 -10.55 14.44 3.43
CA PRO A 46 -9.33 15.23 3.48
C PRO A 46 -8.52 15.01 4.76
N GLY A 47 -7.19 15.08 4.66
CA GLY A 47 -6.27 14.87 5.80
C GLY A 47 -6.52 15.79 7.00
N ALA A 48 -7.13 16.96 6.78
CA ALA A 48 -7.55 17.87 7.85
C ALA A 48 -8.54 17.26 8.86
N ARG A 49 -9.20 16.14 8.52
CA ARG A 49 -10.11 15.41 9.41
C ARG A 49 -9.39 14.42 10.33
N TYR A 50 -8.10 14.15 10.11
CA TYR A 50 -7.37 13.14 10.86
C TYR A 50 -6.96 13.69 12.22
N LEU A 51 -7.05 12.87 13.27
CA LEU A 51 -6.81 13.28 14.65
C LEU A 51 -5.86 12.29 15.34
N GLY A 52 -5.11 12.79 16.32
CA GLY A 52 -4.21 11.99 17.14
C GLY A 52 -2.73 12.19 16.81
N PRO A 53 -1.82 11.66 17.66
CA PRO A 53 -0.38 11.92 17.54
C PRO A 53 0.32 11.12 16.43
N GLU A 54 -0.34 10.10 15.89
CA GLU A 54 0.23 9.20 14.86
C GLU A 54 -0.13 9.65 13.42
N VAL A 55 -0.82 10.79 13.27
CA VAL A 55 -1.14 11.34 11.95
C VAL A 55 0.17 11.74 11.25
N PRO A 56 0.48 11.18 10.07
CA PRO A 56 1.71 11.52 9.37
C PRO A 56 1.66 12.97 8.86
N ALA A 57 2.82 13.61 8.84
CA ALA A 57 2.98 14.97 8.29
C ALA A 57 2.99 15.01 6.75
N GLU A 58 3.11 13.85 6.09
CA GLU A 58 3.10 13.73 4.63
C GLU A 58 1.68 13.91 4.09
N HIS A 59 1.50 14.80 3.11
CA HIS A 59 0.26 14.92 2.36
C HIS A 59 0.26 13.93 1.19
N LEU A 60 -0.79 13.09 1.11
CA LEU A 60 -0.86 12.03 0.12
C LEU A 60 -1.88 12.39 -0.96
N LEU A 61 -1.51 12.21 -2.24
CA LEU A 61 -2.34 12.61 -3.40
C LEU A 61 -3.78 12.05 -3.34
N TRP A 62 -3.95 10.84 -2.83
CA TRP A 62 -5.26 10.18 -2.77
C TRP A 62 -6.20 10.74 -1.69
N GLN A 63 -5.72 11.69 -0.87
CA GLN A 63 -6.53 12.41 0.11
C GLN A 63 -7.23 13.64 -0.48
N ASP A 64 -7.03 13.91 -1.78
CA ASP A 64 -7.49 15.12 -2.47
C ASP A 64 -7.17 16.41 -1.67
N PRO A 65 -5.88 16.67 -1.38
CA PRO A 65 -5.43 17.68 -0.42
C PRO A 65 -5.73 19.12 -0.83
#